data_AF-A0A7K2PB53-F1
#
_entry.id   AF-A0A7K2PB53-F1
#
_cell.length_a   1.000
_cell.length_b   1.000
_cell.length_c   1.000
_cell.angle_alpha   90.00
_cell.angle_beta   90.00
_cell.angle_gamma   90.00
#
_symmetry.space_group_name_H-M   'P 1'
#
loop_
_entity.id
_entity.type
_entity.pdbx_description
1 polymer ?
#
loop_
_entity_poly.entity_id
_entity_poly.type
_entity_poly.pdbx_seq_one_letter_code
_entity_poly.pdbx_strand_id
1 'polypeptide(L)'
;MTARKETATDVVVPTADTQPYLIGIRHHSPALAVAVPRLLDAADAEVVCVELPADFQPWLPYLADPRTVAPVALSGAHQDGRLGLYPLA
;
A
#
# COMPACT_ATOMS: atom_id res chain seq x y z
N MET A 1 28.31 8.95 9.67
CA MET A 1 26.88 8.59 9.57
C MET A 1 26.29 9.48 8.49
N THR A 2 26.36 9.04 7.24
CA THR A 2 26.10 9.89 6.07
C THR A 2 24.60 10.14 5.92
N ALA A 3 24.23 11.40 5.77
CA ALA A 3 22.87 11.84 5.50
C ALA A 3 22.35 11.11 4.25
N ARG A 4 21.27 10.33 4.40
CA ARG A 4 20.57 9.78 3.24
C ARG A 4 19.89 10.95 2.55
N LYS A 5 20.27 11.21 1.29
CA LYS A 5 19.53 12.10 0.41
C LYS A 5 18.07 11.67 0.41
N GLU A 6 17.22 12.61 0.77
CA GLU A 6 15.78 12.52 0.68
C GLU A 6 15.42 12.38 -0.80
N THR A 7 15.26 11.14 -1.27
CA THR A 7 14.59 10.90 -2.55
C THR A 7 13.12 11.12 -2.26
N ALA A 8 12.69 12.39 -2.33
CA ALA A 8 11.28 12.71 -2.47
C ALA A 8 10.80 11.98 -3.72
N THR A 9 10.09 10.88 -3.52
CA THR A 9 9.36 10.22 -4.60
C THR A 9 8.27 11.20 -4.98
N ASP A 10 8.37 11.82 -6.16
CA ASP A 10 7.29 12.62 -6.72
C ASP A 10 6.00 11.79 -6.58
N VAL A 11 5.05 12.29 -5.78
CA VAL A 11 3.74 11.67 -5.68
C VAL A 11 3.08 11.87 -7.04
N VAL A 12 3.18 10.86 -7.89
CA VAL A 12 2.49 10.84 -9.18
C VAL A 12 1.00 10.84 -8.83
N VAL A 13 0.33 11.94 -9.14
CA VAL A 13 -1.13 12.00 -9.12
C VAL A 13 -1.58 11.37 -10.43
N PRO A 14 -2.14 10.14 -10.43
CA PRO A 14 -2.60 9.53 -11.66
C PRO A 14 -3.73 10.36 -12.25
N THR A 15 -3.49 10.94 -13.43
CA THR A 15 -4.54 11.53 -14.27
C THR A 15 -5.02 10.44 -15.22
N ALA A 16 -5.84 9.52 -14.71
CA ALA A 16 -6.45 8.51 -15.57
C ALA A 16 -7.62 9.12 -16.35
N ASP A 17 -7.62 8.96 -17.68
CA ASP A 17 -8.74 9.32 -18.55
C ASP A 17 -9.94 8.34 -18.42
N THR A 18 -9.80 7.31 -17.58
CA THR A 18 -10.79 6.26 -17.34
C THR A 18 -11.25 6.22 -15.88
N GLN A 19 -12.47 5.75 -15.68
CA GLN A 19 -13.05 5.60 -14.35
C GLN A 19 -12.30 4.51 -13.56
N PRO A 20 -11.83 4.77 -12.33
CA PRO A 20 -11.06 3.79 -11.56
C PRO A 20 -11.88 2.54 -11.22
N TYR A 21 -11.23 1.38 -11.27
CA TYR A 21 -11.81 0.13 -10.77
C TYR A 21 -11.64 0.04 -9.26
N LEU A 22 -12.73 -0.23 -8.54
CA LEU A 22 -12.70 -0.40 -7.08
C LEU A 22 -12.79 -1.87 -6.70
N ILE A 23 -11.76 -2.39 -6.01
CA ILE A 23 -11.75 -3.73 -5.44
C ILE A 23 -11.99 -3.60 -3.93
N GLY A 24 -13.21 -3.86 -3.48
CA GLY A 24 -13.55 -3.83 -2.05
C GLY A 24 -13.02 -5.06 -1.32
N ILE A 25 -11.96 -4.89 -0.52
CA ILE A 25 -11.38 -5.98 0.28
C ILE A 25 -11.90 -5.90 1.71
N ARG A 26 -12.84 -6.78 2.07
CA ARG A 26 -13.35 -6.87 3.46
C ARG A 26 -12.47 -7.73 4.37
N HIS A 27 -11.69 -8.63 3.79
CA HIS A 27 -10.75 -9.49 4.49
C HIS A 27 -9.59 -9.82 3.56
N HIS A 28 -8.37 -9.45 3.96
CA HIS A 28 -7.15 -9.90 3.29
C HIS A 28 -6.91 -11.38 3.60
N SER A 29 -7.54 -12.26 2.82
CA SER A 29 -7.33 -13.70 2.93
C SER A 29 -6.11 -14.13 2.11
N PRO A 30 -5.46 -15.26 2.44
CA PRO A 30 -4.41 -15.84 1.60
C PRO A 30 -4.85 -16.06 0.14
N ALA A 31 -6.11 -16.46 -0.07
CA ALA A 31 -6.66 -16.65 -1.42
C ALA A 31 -6.71 -15.33 -2.22
N LEU A 32 -7.07 -14.23 -1.57
CA LEU A 32 -7.10 -12.92 -2.20
C LEU A 32 -5.68 -12.41 -2.51
N ALA A 33 -4.73 -12.60 -1.60
CA ALA A 33 -3.32 -12.23 -1.81
C ALA A 33 -2.73 -12.89 -3.06
N VAL A 34 -3.13 -14.14 -3.36
CA VAL A 34 -2.72 -14.85 -4.58
C VAL A 34 -3.45 -14.32 -5.83
N ALA A 35 -4.69 -13.89 -5.71
CA ALA A 35 -5.51 -13.45 -6.84
C ALA A 35 -5.19 -12.02 -7.31
N VAL A 36 -4.90 -11.11 -6.37
CA VAL A 36 -4.73 -9.68 -6.66
C VAL A 36 -3.65 -9.40 -7.71
N PRO A 37 -2.42 -9.95 -7.64
CA PRO A 37 -1.41 -9.72 -8.69
C PRO A 37 -1.91 -10.08 -10.09
N ARG A 38 -2.57 -11.24 -10.22
CA ARG A 38 -3.10 -11.70 -11.51
C ARG A 38 -4.22 -10.82 -12.05
N LEU A 39 -5.03 -10.23 -11.17
CA LEU A 39 -6.09 -9.30 -11.55
C LEU A 39 -5.51 -7.95 -12.01
N LEU A 40 -4.46 -7.47 -11.33
CA LEU A 40 -3.76 -6.24 -11.71
C LEU A 40 -3.06 -6.41 -13.07
N ASP A 41 -2.40 -7.54 -13.30
CA ASP A 41 -1.78 -7.87 -14.58
C ASP A 41 -2.83 -7.94 -15.71
N ALA A 42 -3.97 -8.59 -15.46
CA ALA A 42 -5.03 -8.73 -16.46
C ALA A 42 -5.74 -7.40 -16.77
N ALA A 43 -5.72 -6.45 -15.84
CA ALA A 43 -6.29 -5.11 -16.00
C ALA A 43 -5.29 -4.10 -16.61
N ASP A 44 -4.04 -4.51 -16.83
CA ASP A 44 -2.94 -3.62 -17.25
C ASP A 44 -2.83 -2.37 -16.33
N ALA A 45 -2.91 -2.61 -15.02
CA ALA A 45 -2.99 -1.53 -14.05
C ALA A 45 -1.64 -0.80 -13.91
N GLU A 46 -1.60 0.46 -14.36
CA GLU A 46 -0.41 1.31 -14.22
C GLU A 46 -0.21 1.84 -12.78
N VAL A 47 -1.32 2.06 -12.06
CA VAL A 47 -1.30 2.64 -10.71
C VAL A 47 -2.30 1.93 -9.79
N VAL A 48 -1.86 1.62 -8.57
CA VAL A 48 -2.70 1.05 -7.51
C VAL A 48 -2.84 2.07 -6.38
N CYS A 49 -4.08 2.48 -6.11
CA CYS A 49 -4.40 3.31 -4.96
C CYS A 49 -4.85 2.44 -3.79
N VAL A 50 -4.16 2.54 -2.65
CA VAL A 50 -4.50 1.79 -1.42
C VAL A 50 -5.12 2.73 -0.40
N GLU A 51 -6.31 2.40 0.09
CA GLU A 51 -6.93 3.12 1.21
C GLU A 51 -6.36 2.61 2.55
N LEU A 52 -5.89 3.53 3.39
CA LEU A 52 -5.33 3.26 4.71
C LEU A 52 -5.79 4.36 5.68
N PRO A 53 -5.82 4.08 7.01
CA PRO A 53 -6.01 5.14 8.00
C PRO A 53 -5.04 6.30 7.79
N ALA A 54 -5.53 7.53 7.89
CA ALA A 54 -4.75 8.75 7.63
C ALA A 54 -3.50 8.86 8.52
N ASP A 55 -3.54 8.31 9.73
CA ASP A 55 -2.40 8.27 10.67
C ASP A 55 -1.19 7.51 10.09
N PHE A 56 -1.39 6.64 9.09
CA PHE A 56 -0.30 5.93 8.42
C PHE A 56 0.32 6.71 7.25
N GLN A 57 -0.20 7.88 6.88
CA GLN A 57 0.34 8.68 5.78
C GLN A 57 1.86 8.94 5.89
N PRO A 58 2.42 9.28 7.08
CA PRO A 58 3.87 9.47 7.23
C PRO A 58 4.70 8.19 7.00
N TRP A 59 4.07 7.02 7.01
CA TRP A 59 4.72 5.72 6.83
C TRP A 59 4.73 5.24 5.38
N LEU A 60 3.93 5.85 4.49
CA LEU A 60 3.84 5.48 3.07
C LEU A 60 5.20 5.46 2.34
N PRO A 61 6.15 6.40 2.58
CA PRO A 61 7.45 6.35 1.91
C PRO A 61 8.26 5.07 2.21
N TYR A 62 8.07 4.46 3.38
CA TYR A 62 8.74 3.19 3.73
C TYR A 62 8.08 2.00 3.04
N LEU A 63 6.75 2.04 2.87
CA LEU A 63 6.02 1.03 2.10
C LEU A 63 6.35 1.09 0.62
N ALA A 64 6.57 2.29 0.08
CA ALA A 64 6.94 2.50 -1.32
C ALA A 64 8.44 2.32 -1.60
N ASP A 65 9.28 2.08 -0.59
CA ASP A 65 10.71 1.85 -0.79
C ASP A 65 10.91 0.54 -1.57
N PRO A 66 11.66 0.53 -2.70
CA PRO A 66 11.88 -0.68 -3.50
C PRO A 66 12.53 -1.85 -2.74
N ARG A 67 13.14 -1.60 -1.57
CA ARG A 67 13.73 -2.63 -0.70
C ARG A 67 12.70 -3.28 0.22
N THR A 68 11.51 -2.70 0.33
CA THR A 68 10.38 -3.26 1.08
C THR A 68 9.70 -4.30 0.22
N VAL A 69 10.05 -5.56 0.46
CA VAL A 69 9.51 -6.71 -0.28
C VAL A 69 8.46 -7.44 0.54
N ALA A 70 7.38 -7.85 -0.11
CA ALA A 70 6.33 -8.66 0.50
C ALA A 70 6.87 -9.97 1.11
N PRO A 71 6.23 -10.49 2.19
CA PRO A 71 5.03 -9.98 2.83
C PRO A 71 5.32 -8.86 3.83
N VAL A 72 4.49 -7.81 3.84
CA VAL A 72 4.63 -6.65 4.73
C VAL A 72 3.33 -6.42 5.50
N ALA A 73 3.41 -5.86 6.71
CA ALA A 73 2.25 -5.39 7.43
C ALA A 73 2.55 -4.07 8.13
N LEU A 74 1.56 -3.18 8.19
CA LEU A 74 1.59 -2.04 9.08
C LEU A 74 0.86 -2.39 10.37
N SER A 75 1.49 -2.11 11.52
CA SER A 75 0.87 -2.21 12.82
C SER A 75 0.77 -0.82 13.47
N GLY A 76 -0.43 -0.41 13.85
CA GLY A 76 -0.67 0.78 14.67
C GLY A 76 -0.98 0.37 16.10
N ALA A 77 -0.36 1.02 17.07
CA ALA A 77 -0.72 0.89 18.49
C ALA A 77 -1.60 2.06 18.89
N HIS A 78 -2.77 1.75 19.46
CA HIS A 78 -3.62 2.76 20.06
C HIS A 78 -3.11 3.13 21.46
N GLN A 79 -3.53 4.29 21.99
CA GLN A 79 -3.06 4.76 23.32
C GLN A 79 -3.40 3.79 24.46
N ASP A 80 -4.44 2.96 24.28
CA ASP A 80 -4.84 1.92 25.23
C ASP A 80 -4.11 0.58 25.04
N GLY A 81 -3.12 0.53 24.15
CA GLY A 81 -2.29 -0.64 23.90
C GLY A 81 -2.88 -1.66 22.91
N ARG A 82 -4.07 -1.41 22.35
CA ARG A 82 -4.62 -2.26 21.27
C ARG A 82 -3.82 -2.10 19.98
N LEU A 83 -3.64 -3.21 19.26
CA LEU A 83 -2.95 -3.24 17.97
C LEU A 83 -3.95 -3.37 16.82
N GLY A 84 -3.87 -2.46 15.85
CA GLY A 84 -4.46 -2.63 14.52
C GLY A 84 -3.40 -3.18 13.57
N LEU A 85 -3.70 -4.24 12.84
CA LEU A 85 -2.80 -4.87 11.87
C LEU A 85 -3.40 -4.77 10.48
N TYR A 86 -2.63 -4.22 9.55
CA TYR A 86 -3.01 -3.98 8.16
C TYR A 86 -2.04 -4.75 7.26
N PRO A 87 -2.38 -6.00 6.88
CA PRO A 87 -1.53 -6.81 6.02
C PRO A 87 -1.51 -6.24 4.59
N LEU A 88 -0.31 -6.15 4.02
CA LEU A 88 -0.06 -5.70 2.67
C LEU A 88 0.62 -6.87 1.94
N ALA A 89 -0.13 -7.48 1.01
CA ALA A 89 0.31 -8.64 0.25
C ALA A 89 1.30 -8.25 -0.85
#